data_AF-A0AA96RFS8-F1
#
_entry.id   AF-A0AA96RFS8-F1
#
_cell.length_a   1.000
_cell.length_b   1.000
_cell.length_c   1.000
_cell.angle_alpha   90.00
_cell.angle_beta   90.00
_cell.angle_gamma   90.00
#
_symmetry.space_group_name_H-M   'P 1'
#
loop_
_entity.id
_entity.type
_entity.pdbx_description
1 polymer ?
#
loop_
_entity_poly.entity_id
_entity_poly.type
_entity_poly.pdbx_seq_one_letter_code
_entity_poly.pdbx_strand_id
1 'polypeptide(L)'
;MKTAFAARHRKRHWAPSTGVVVDYKDVVTRRHRGTSLNRYLKVRHSAYGMANEFWNRYGSNLVKQKEGDEIPILYNPENPEDAIVTGPVHGGGLFSLLFGGIGFIFMMIGLIGCAFLFWFRLR
;
A
#
# COMPACT_ATOMS: atom_id res chain seq x y z
N MET A 1 9.19 27.06 -13.89
CA MET A 1 9.30 25.57 -13.91
C MET A 1 9.94 25.09 -12.61
N LYS A 2 9.15 24.63 -11.63
CA LYS A 2 9.61 24.09 -10.34
C LYS A 2 8.79 22.83 -10.01
N THR A 3 8.94 21.74 -10.76
CA THR A 3 7.89 20.69 -10.79
C THR A 3 8.33 19.25 -10.49
N ALA A 4 9.56 18.97 -10.05
CA ALA A 4 9.94 17.57 -9.72
C ALA A 4 10.71 17.39 -8.40
N PHE A 5 11.60 18.32 -8.04
CA PHE A 5 12.46 18.15 -6.87
C PHE A 5 11.73 18.31 -5.53
N ALA A 6 10.76 19.22 -5.43
CA ALA A 6 10.00 19.45 -4.19
C ALA A 6 9.12 18.25 -3.79
N ALA A 7 8.63 17.47 -4.75
CA ALA A 7 7.81 16.29 -4.49
C ALA A 7 8.61 15.11 -3.90
N ARG A 8 9.93 15.05 -4.16
CA ARG A 8 10.79 13.95 -3.70
C ARG A 8 11.23 14.08 -2.25
N HIS A 9 11.40 15.31 -1.76
CA HIS A 9 11.77 15.56 -0.35
C HIS A 9 10.61 15.34 0.64
N ARG A 10 9.36 15.54 0.22
CA ARG A 10 8.18 15.40 1.11
C ARG A 10 7.93 13.96 1.58
N LYS A 11 8.25 12.95 0.76
CA LYS A 11 7.89 11.54 1.05
C LYS A 11 8.68 10.89 2.20
N ARG A 12 9.81 11.47 2.63
CA ARG A 12 10.65 10.88 3.70
C ARG A 12 10.08 11.03 5.11
N HIS A 13 9.07 11.88 5.31
CA HIS A 13 8.54 12.20 6.64
C HIS A 13 7.09 11.80 6.85
N TRP A 14 6.46 11.09 5.90
CA TRP A 14 5.06 10.71 6.04
C TRP A 14 4.94 9.56 7.03
N ALA A 15 4.10 9.72 8.03
CA ALA A 15 3.91 8.73 9.08
C ALA A 15 2.84 7.72 8.66
N PRO A 16 3.10 6.40 8.83
CA PRO A 16 2.07 5.39 8.61
C PRO A 16 1.01 5.49 9.71
N SER A 17 -0.26 5.30 9.33
CA SER A 17 -1.40 5.21 10.25
C SER A 17 -2.48 4.31 9.67
N THR A 18 -3.51 4.02 10.46
CA THR A 18 -4.72 3.32 10.02
C THR A 18 -5.86 4.32 9.91
N GLY A 19 -6.53 4.33 8.76
CA GLY A 19 -7.74 5.10 8.52
C GLY A 19 -8.94 4.18 8.33
N VAL A 20 -10.14 4.72 8.54
CA VAL A 20 -11.42 4.04 8.31
C VAL A 20 -12.11 4.71 7.13
N VAL A 21 -12.59 3.93 6.17
CA VAL A 21 -13.39 4.46 5.05
C VAL A 21 -14.73 4.94 5.58
N VAL A 22 -15.06 6.20 5.35
CA VAL A 22 -16.32 6.81 5.79
C VAL A 22 -17.29 7.08 4.66
N ASP A 23 -16.80 7.19 3.43
CA ASP A 23 -17.61 7.44 2.23
C ASP A 23 -16.80 7.08 0.98
N TYR A 24 -17.46 6.92 -0.16
CA TYR A 24 -16.81 6.71 -1.46
C TYR A 24 -17.61 7.36 -2.59
N LYS A 25 -16.88 7.79 -3.63
CA LYS A 25 -17.45 8.36 -4.84
C LYS A 25 -16.96 7.61 -6.06
N ASP A 26 -17.91 7.07 -6.82
CA ASP A 26 -17.63 6.43 -8.10
C ASP A 26 -17.74 7.44 -9.24
N VAL A 27 -16.68 7.53 -10.04
CA VAL A 27 -16.58 8.42 -11.21
C VAL A 27 -16.41 7.55 -12.45
N VAL A 28 -17.45 7.54 -13.28
CA VAL A 28 -17.45 6.86 -14.57
C VAL A 28 -16.93 7.83 -15.63
N THR A 29 -15.79 7.52 -16.22
CA THR A 29 -15.22 8.27 -17.34
C THR A 29 -15.40 7.49 -18.63
N ARG A 30 -16.18 8.03 -19.56
CA ARG A 30 -16.32 7.47 -20.91
C ARG A 30 -15.16 7.93 -21.78
N ARG A 31 -14.42 6.99 -22.37
CA ARG A 31 -13.35 7.26 -23.34
C ARG A 31 -13.70 6.62 -24.68
N HIS A 32 -13.04 7.06 -25.75
CA HIS A 32 -13.27 6.59 -27.11
C HIS A 32 -13.12 5.05 -27.28
N ARG A 33 -12.31 4.39 -26.44
CA ARG A 33 -12.09 2.92 -26.46
C ARG A 33 -12.82 2.15 -25.36
N GLY A 34 -13.63 2.79 -24.52
CA GLY A 34 -14.36 2.12 -23.45
C GLY A 34 -14.65 3.00 -22.23
N THR A 35 -15.32 2.39 -21.24
CA THR A 35 -15.71 3.05 -19.99
C THR A 35 -14.74 2.68 -18.87
N SER A 36 -14.24 3.67 -18.14
CA SER A 36 -13.40 3.48 -16.96
C SER A 36 -14.17 3.91 -15.71
N LEU A 37 -14.23 3.04 -14.71
CA LEU A 37 -14.81 3.32 -13.39
C LEU A 37 -13.67 3.60 -12.42
N ASN A 38 -13.61 4.80 -11.83
CA ASN A 38 -12.65 5.12 -10.77
C ASN A 38 -13.40 5.40 -9.47
N ARG A 39 -13.04 4.68 -8.41
CA ARG A 39 -13.57 4.92 -7.06
C ARG A 39 -12.61 5.77 -6.26
N TYR A 40 -13.11 6.88 -5.71
CA TYR A 40 -12.42 7.75 -4.77
C TYR A 40 -12.92 7.47 -3.36
N LEU A 41 -12.02 7.29 -2.41
CA LEU A 41 -12.38 7.02 -1.01
C LEU A 41 -12.27 8.29 -0.17
N LYS A 42 -13.22 8.47 0.74
CA LYS A 42 -13.10 9.39 1.86
C LYS A 42 -12.71 8.59 3.09
N VAL A 43 -11.67 9.04 3.77
CA VAL A 43 -11.04 8.29 4.86
C VAL A 43 -10.94 9.18 6.08
N ARG A 44 -11.35 8.64 7.22
CA ARG A 44 -11.17 9.26 8.53
C ARG A 44 -9.98 8.62 9.23
N HIS A 45 -9.12 9.42 9.83
CA HIS A 45 -7.99 8.94 10.62
C HIS A 45 -7.77 9.80 11.85
N SER A 46 -7.10 9.25 12.85
CA SER A 46 -6.70 10.00 14.04
C SER A 46 -5.22 10.35 13.93
N ALA A 47 -4.92 11.65 13.97
CA ALA A 47 -3.56 12.16 14.06
C ALA A 47 -3.49 13.15 15.22
N TYR A 48 -2.51 12.98 16.10
CA TYR A 48 -2.34 13.82 17.30
C TYR A 48 -3.59 13.92 18.19
N GLY A 49 -4.41 12.87 18.24
CA GLY A 49 -5.65 12.84 19.01
C GLY A 49 -6.82 13.58 18.37
N MET A 50 -6.66 14.12 17.15
CA MET A 50 -7.73 14.75 16.38
C MET A 50 -8.20 13.85 15.25
N ALA A 51 -9.52 13.74 15.08
CA ALA A 51 -10.12 13.05 13.95
C ALA A 51 -10.06 13.95 12.71
N ASN A 52 -9.30 13.52 11.70
CA ASN A 52 -9.17 14.18 10.42
C ASN A 52 -9.84 13.36 9.34
N GLU A 53 -10.51 14.02 8.41
CA GLU A 53 -11.10 13.39 7.23
C GLU A 53 -10.48 13.97 5.97
N PHE A 54 -10.15 13.10 5.02
CA PHE A 54 -9.64 13.54 3.73
C PHE A 54 -10.20 12.69 2.59
N TRP A 55 -10.29 13.32 1.42
CA TRP A 55 -10.56 12.62 0.18
C TRP A 55 -9.24 12.15 -0.43
N ASN A 56 -9.13 10.85 -0.70
CA ASN A 56 -7.97 10.31 -1.38
C ASN A 56 -7.87 10.92 -2.79
N ARG A 57 -6.72 11.52 -3.10
CA ARG A 57 -6.49 12.16 -4.40
C ARG A 57 -6.48 11.15 -5.56
N TYR A 58 -6.14 9.90 -5.27
CA TYR A 58 -6.02 8.85 -6.28
C TYR A 58 -7.25 7.93 -6.24
N GLY A 59 -8.05 7.99 -7.31
CA GLY A 59 -9.09 7.00 -7.54
C GLY A 59 -8.51 5.71 -8.12
N SER A 60 -9.08 4.57 -7.77
CA SER A 60 -8.68 3.29 -8.33
C SER A 60 -9.89 2.44 -8.70
N ASN A 61 -9.77 1.71 -9.80
CA ASN A 61 -10.78 0.78 -10.31
C ASN A 61 -10.72 -0.60 -9.61
N LEU A 62 -9.67 -0.85 -8.82
CA LEU A 62 -9.44 -2.11 -8.10
C LEU A 62 -9.90 -2.05 -6.63
N VAL A 63 -10.28 -0.87 -6.15
CA VAL A 63 -10.69 -0.62 -4.77
C VAL A 63 -12.11 -1.16 -4.56
N LYS A 64 -12.22 -2.25 -3.79
CA LYS A 64 -13.50 -2.89 -3.40
C LYS A 64 -13.91 -2.56 -1.96
N GLN A 65 -13.16 -1.68 -1.29
CA GLN A 65 -13.41 -1.30 0.09
C GLN A 65 -14.80 -0.67 0.26
N LYS A 66 -15.43 -0.99 1.38
CA LYS A 66 -16.73 -0.49 1.82
C LYS A 66 -16.55 0.51 2.96
N GLU A 67 -17.60 1.26 3.25
CA GLU A 67 -17.66 2.07 4.48
C GLU A 67 -17.45 1.18 5.71
N GLY A 68 -16.66 1.66 6.65
CA GLY A 68 -16.24 0.94 7.84
C GLY A 68 -14.95 0.12 7.67
N ASP A 69 -14.44 -0.08 6.45
CA ASP A 69 -13.19 -0.82 6.26
C ASP A 69 -11.98 -0.04 6.79
N GLU A 70 -11.16 -0.72 7.57
CA GLU A 70 -9.85 -0.22 7.99
C GLU A 70 -8.83 -0.38 6.85
N ILE A 71 -8.13 0.71 6.54
CA ILE A 71 -7.14 0.76 5.48
C ILE A 71 -5.86 1.45 5.95
N PRO A 72 -4.69 1.00 5.47
CA PRO A 72 -3.47 1.70 5.78
C PRO A 72 -3.43 3.04 5.05
N ILE A 73 -2.92 4.06 5.73
CA ILE A 73 -2.72 5.40 5.18
C ILE A 73 -1.33 5.91 5.52
N LEU A 74 -0.90 6.92 4.77
CA LEU A 74 0.27 7.73 5.08
C LEU A 74 -0.22 9.17 5.19
N TYR A 75 0.03 9.81 6.33
CA TYR A 75 -0.27 11.23 6.53
C TYR A 75 1.01 12.02 6.71
N ASN A 76 0.99 13.29 6.33
CA ASN A 76 2.09 14.20 6.58
C ASN A 76 2.00 14.72 8.04
N PRO A 77 2.96 14.44 8.93
CA PRO A 77 2.93 14.93 10.31
C PRO A 77 3.00 16.46 10.41
N GLU A 78 3.66 17.12 9.46
CA GLU A 78 3.73 18.59 9.39
C GLU A 78 2.40 19.21 8.93
N ASN A 79 1.56 18.46 8.22
CA ASN A 79 0.24 18.87 7.78
C ASN A 79 -0.73 17.66 7.73
N PRO A 80 -1.46 17.37 8.83
CA PRO A 80 -2.27 16.16 8.96
C PRO A 80 -3.42 16.00 7.95
N GLU A 81 -3.81 17.08 7.28
CA GLU A 81 -4.81 17.07 6.21
C GLU A 81 -4.26 16.48 4.90
N ASP A 82 -2.93 16.53 4.70
CA ASP A 82 -2.26 15.95 3.53
C ASP A 82 -1.97 14.47 3.81
N ALA A 83 -2.96 13.63 3.49
CA ALA A 83 -2.89 12.18 3.65
C ALA A 83 -3.24 11.45 2.35
N ILE A 84 -2.69 10.25 2.21
CA ILE A 84 -2.95 9.34 1.09
C ILE A 84 -3.24 7.93 1.60
N VAL A 85 -4.10 7.23 0.89
CA VAL A 85 -4.31 5.80 1.13
C VAL A 85 -3.10 5.03 0.60
N THR A 86 -2.53 4.16 1.44
CA THR A 86 -1.48 3.24 1.01
C THR A 86 -2.02 1.82 1.09
N GLY A 87 -1.97 1.10 -0.02
CA GLY A 87 -2.49 -0.27 -0.10
C GLY A 87 -1.37 -1.27 -0.41
N PRO A 88 -1.52 -2.55 -0.03
CA PRO A 88 -0.63 -3.62 -0.48
C PRO A 88 -0.48 -3.70 -2.00
N VAL A 89 -1.43 -3.12 -2.73
CA VAL A 89 -1.46 -3.02 -4.20
C VAL A 89 -0.49 -1.96 -4.75
N HIS A 90 0.09 -1.09 -3.92
CA HIS A 90 0.94 0.02 -4.39
C HIS A 90 2.36 0.10 -3.78
N GLY A 91 2.82 -0.88 -2.98
CA GLY A 91 4.17 -0.71 -2.40
C GLY A 91 4.90 -1.88 -1.75
N GLY A 92 4.33 -3.09 -1.62
CA GLY A 92 5.14 -4.17 -1.02
C GLY A 92 4.48 -5.53 -0.79
N GLY A 93 3.15 -5.63 -0.78
CA GLY A 93 2.49 -6.90 -0.45
C GLY A 93 2.77 -8.01 -1.47
N LEU A 94 2.65 -7.70 -2.76
CA LEU A 94 2.89 -8.68 -3.83
C LEU A 94 4.38 -9.04 -3.96
N PHE A 95 5.27 -8.05 -3.78
CA PHE A 95 6.71 -8.27 -3.81
C PHE A 95 7.19 -9.11 -2.63
N SER A 96 6.73 -8.83 -1.40
CA SER A 96 7.07 -9.64 -0.23
C SER A 96 6.57 -11.08 -0.35
N LEU A 97 5.39 -11.31 -0.95
CA LEU A 97 4.88 -12.66 -1.19
C LEU A 97 5.71 -13.40 -2.25
N LEU A 98 6.03 -12.73 -3.37
CA LEU A 98 6.81 -13.33 -4.46
C LEU A 98 8.25 -13.64 -4.04
N PHE A 99 8.94 -12.68 -3.42
CA PHE A 99 10.33 -12.85 -2.98
C PHE A 99 10.44 -13.73 -1.74
N GLY A 100 9.49 -13.63 -0.80
CA GLY A 100 9.42 -14.52 0.36
C GLY A 100 9.20 -15.98 -0.04
N GLY A 101 8.27 -16.23 -0.98
CA GLY A 101 8.00 -17.58 -1.48
C GLY A 101 9.19 -18.21 -2.21
N ILE A 102 9.84 -17.46 -3.10
CA ILE A 102 11.01 -17.97 -3.84
C ILE A 102 12.18 -18.20 -2.88
N GLY A 103 12.47 -17.25 -1.98
CA GLY A 103 13.54 -17.40 -0.99
C GLY A 103 13.36 -18.62 -0.09
N PHE A 104 12.13 -18.92 0.31
CA PHE A 104 11.81 -20.10 1.12
C PHE A 104 12.13 -21.43 0.43
N ILE A 105 11.87 -21.53 -0.89
CA ILE A 105 12.21 -22.72 -1.68
C ILE A 105 13.72 -22.93 -1.72
N PHE A 106 14.51 -21.88 -1.98
CA PHE A 106 15.96 -21.96 -1.98
C PHE A 106 16.53 -22.32 -0.60
N MET A 107 15.95 -21.80 0.47
CA MET A 107 16.32 -22.15 1.84
C MET A 107 16.07 -23.64 2.14
N MET A 108 14.92 -24.18 1.73
CA MET A 108 14.61 -25.61 1.87
C MET A 108 15.59 -26.50 1.10
N ILE A 109 15.91 -26.14 -0.15
CA ILE A 109 16.88 -26.90 -0.97
C ILE A 109 18.27 -26.88 -0.33
N GLY A 110 18.71 -25.72 0.18
CA GLY A 110 19.99 -25.60 0.88
C GLY A 110 20.05 -26.46 2.16
N LEU A 111 18.99 -26.45 2.98
CA LEU A 111 18.89 -27.27 4.19
C LEU A 111 18.96 -28.76 3.87
N ILE A 112 18.23 -29.22 2.85
CA ILE A 112 18.24 -30.63 2.43
C ILE A 112 19.63 -31.03 1.91
N GLY A 113 20.27 -30.17 1.10
CA GLY A 113 21.63 -30.40 0.59
C GLY A 113 22.67 -30.47 1.71
N CYS A 114 22.62 -29.56 2.68
CA CYS A 114 23.50 -29.59 3.85
C CYS A 114 23.28 -30.84 4.71
N ALA A 115 22.03 -31.23 4.95
CA ALA A 115 21.71 -32.45 5.69
C ALA A 115 22.22 -33.70 4.96
N PHE A 116 22.09 -33.76 3.64
CA PHE A 116 22.57 -34.87 2.83
C PHE A 116 24.10 -34.98 2.83
N LEU A 117 24.81 -33.86 2.68
CA LEU A 117 26.28 -33.81 2.77
C LEU A 117 26.78 -34.19 4.17
N PHE A 118 26.10 -33.72 5.22
CA PHE A 118 26.45 -34.06 6.59
C PHE A 118 26.25 -35.55 6.88
N TRP A 119 25.16 -36.14 6.38
CA TRP A 119 24.89 -37.57 6.49
C TRP A 119 25.92 -38.43 5.74
N PHE A 120 26.35 -38.01 4.54
CA PHE A 120 27.42 -38.67 3.79
C PHE A 120 28.82 -38.51 4.41
N ARG A 121 29.06 -37.45 5.18
CA ARG A 121 30.33 -37.20 5.87
C ARG A 121 30.50 -38.04 7.14
N LEU A 122 29.40 -38.43 7.78
CA LEU A 122 29.36 -39.21 9.03
C LEU A 122 29.34 -40.72 8.81
N ARG A 123 29.26 -41.18 7.55
CA ARG A 123 29.25 -42.58 7.15
C ARG A 123 30.56 -42.94 6.46
#